data_AF-A0A2S9GNH5-F1
#
_entry.id   AF-A0A2S9GNH5-F1
#
_cell.length_a   1.000
_cell.length_b   1.000
_cell.length_c   1.000
_cell.angle_alpha   90.00
_cell.angle_beta   90.00
_cell.angle_gamma   90.00
#
_symmetry.space_group_name_H-M   'P 1'
#
loop_
_entity.id
_entity.type
_entity.pdbx_description
1 polymer ?
#
loop_
_entity_poly.entity_id
_entity_poly.type
_entity_poly.pdbx_seq_one_letter_code
_entity_poly.pdbx_strand_id
1 'polypeptide(L)' 'KTVGLGGSTVSATVTRRLTDLGMFVFRSYGSTEHPSITGSRPSASEDKRLYTDGDARPGVEIRFGPDGEIISRGPDLC' A
#
# COMPACT_ATOMS: atom_id res chain seq x y z
N LYS A 1 -9.28 13.88 -7.31
CA LYS A 1 -8.74 13.93 -5.93
C LYS A 1 -8.35 12.52 -5.54
N THR A 2 -7.23 12.35 -4.83
CA THR A 2 -6.64 11.04 -4.53
C THR A 2 -6.64 10.82 -3.02
N VAL A 3 -6.93 9.60 -2.56
CA VAL A 3 -6.96 9.22 -1.15
C VAL A 3 -6.09 7.99 -0.96
N GLY A 4 -4.97 8.16 -0.24
CA GLY A 4 -4.11 7.07 0.21
C GLY A 4 -4.47 6.64 1.63
N LEU A 5 -4.62 5.35 1.87
CA LEU A 5 -4.99 4.79 3.17
C LEU A 5 -3.92 3.78 3.63
N GLY A 6 -3.47 3.90 4.87
CA GLY A 6 -2.45 3.03 5.47
C GLY A 6 -2.38 3.19 6.98
N GLY A 7 -1.43 2.50 7.63
CA GLY A 7 -1.21 2.57 9.08
C GLY A 7 -2.24 1.82 9.94
N SER A 8 -3.22 1.15 9.31
CA SER A 8 -4.18 0.27 9.98
C SER A 8 -4.73 -0.75 8.97
N THR A 9 -5.47 -1.75 9.46
CA THR A 9 -6.25 -2.62 8.57
C THR A 9 -7.37 -1.80 7.90
N VAL A 10 -7.22 -1.54 6.61
CA VAL A 10 -8.20 -0.77 5.84
C VAL A 10 -9.33 -1.70 5.35
N SER A 11 -10.57 -1.44 5.79
CA SER A 11 -11.73 -2.20 5.33
C SER A 11 -12.04 -1.94 3.85
N ALA A 12 -12.28 -3.01 3.10
CA ALA A 12 -12.73 -2.94 1.71
C ALA A 12 -14.07 -2.20 1.53
N THR A 13 -14.91 -2.16 2.57
CA THR A 13 -16.17 -1.41 2.51
C THR A 13 -15.93 0.10 2.53
N VAL A 14 -14.90 0.57 3.26
CA VAL A 14 -14.53 1.98 3.28
C VAL A 14 -13.95 2.40 1.93
N THR A 15 -13.01 1.60 1.40
CA THR A 15 -12.36 1.93 0.13
C THR A 15 -13.35 1.95 -1.04
N ARG A 16 -14.27 0.98 -1.12
CA ARG A 16 -15.36 0.96 -2.12
C ARG A 16 -16.27 2.18 -2.04
N ARG A 17 -16.78 2.51 -0.85
CA ARG A 17 -17.66 3.69 -0.68
C ARG A 17 -17.00 4.98 -1.16
N LEU A 18 -15.71 5.17 -0.87
CA LEU A 18 -14.97 6.33 -1.34
C LEU A 18 -14.77 6.33 -2.86
N THR A 19 -14.53 5.15 -3.45
CA THR A 19 -14.44 4.98 -4.90
C THR A 19 -15.78 5.25 -5.60
N ASP A 20 -16.90 4.78 -5.04
CA ASP A 20 -18.25 5.06 -5.55
C ASP A 20 -18.58 6.56 -5.53
N LEU A 21 -17.95 7.33 -4.64
CA LEU A 21 -18.03 8.81 -4.60
C LEU A 21 -17.09 9.50 -5.61
N GLY A 22 -16.45 8.74 -6.51
CA GLY A 22 -15.56 9.25 -7.55
C GLY A 22 -14.14 9.58 -7.07
N MET A 23 -13.72 9.11 -5.89
CA MET A 23 -12.35 9.30 -5.41
C MET A 23 -11.42 8.23 -5.96
N PHE A 24 -10.20 8.64 -6.35
CA PHE A 24 -9.14 7.66 -6.64
C PHE A 24 -8.56 7.17 -5.32
N VAL A 25 -9.01 6.00 -4.86
CA VAL A 25 -8.60 5.40 -3.59
C VAL A 25 -7.52 4.36 -3.85
N PHE A 26 -6.51 4.34 -2.99
CA PHE A 26 -5.52 3.28 -2.95
C PHE A 26 -5.05 3.03 -1.52
N ARG A 27 -4.53 1.82 -1.29
CA ARG A 27 -3.88 1.46 -0.03
C ARG A 27 -2.36 1.46 -0.16
N SER A 28 -1.69 1.61 0.98
CA SER A 28 -0.22 1.61 1.11
C SER A 28 0.18 1.02 2.46
N TYR A 29 1.36 0.41 2.50
CA TYR A 29 1.97 -0.10 3.72
C TYR A 29 3.34 0.55 3.96
N GLY A 30 3.62 0.79 5.24
CA GLY A 30 4.84 1.38 5.76
C GLY A 30 4.84 1.33 7.29
N SER A 31 6.00 1.52 7.90
CA SER A 31 6.16 1.59 9.36
C SER A 31 6.89 2.86 9.76
N THR A 32 7.12 3.07 11.05
CA THR A 32 7.95 4.18 11.51
C THR A 32 9.40 4.03 11.05
N GLU A 33 9.90 2.80 10.99
CA GLU A 33 11.27 2.44 10.60
C GLU A 33 11.48 2.50 9.08
N HIS A 34 10.44 2.23 8.28
CA HIS A 34 10.49 2.31 6.81
C HIS A 34 9.16 2.91 6.31
N PRO A 35 9.07 4.24 6.18
CA PRO A 35 7.79 4.93 5.96
C PRO A 35 7.07 4.57 4.66
N SER A 36 7.80 4.27 3.58
CA SER A 36 7.23 4.17 2.23
C SER A 36 7.48 2.82 1.55
N ILE A 37 7.11 1.71 2.19
CA ILE A 37 7.40 0.36 1.66
C ILE A 37 6.61 0.05 0.39
N THR A 38 5.27 0.11 0.43
CA THR A 38 4.41 -0.23 -0.71
C THR A 38 3.37 0.83 -1.03
N GLY A 39 2.91 0.83 -2.28
CA GLY A 39 1.75 1.62 -2.68
C GLY A 39 1.31 1.31 -4.10
N SER A 40 0.00 1.44 -4.35
CA SER A 40 -0.52 1.19 -5.70
C SER A 40 -0.11 2.29 -6.69
N ARG A 41 0.19 1.89 -7.92
CA ARG A 41 0.42 2.82 -9.03
C ARG A 41 -0.91 3.42 -9.52
N PRO A 42 -0.91 4.62 -10.10
CA PRO A 42 -2.12 5.20 -10.71
C PRO A 42 -2.77 4.31 -11.79
N SER A 43 -1.98 3.50 -12.47
CA SER A 43 -2.42 2.56 -13.51
C SER A 43 -2.88 1.20 -12.97
N ALA A 44 -2.78 0.95 -11.65
CA ALA A 44 -3.22 -0.31 -11.07
C ALA A 44 -4.74 -0.47 -11.22
N SER A 45 -5.19 -1.70 -11.50
CA SER A 45 -6.62 -2.01 -11.54
C SER A 45 -7.28 -1.69 -10.20
N GLU A 46 -8.58 -1.42 -10.24
CA GLU A 46 -9.33 -1.09 -9.03
C GLU A 46 -9.20 -2.16 -7.95
N ASP A 47 -9.36 -3.43 -8.30
CA ASP A 47 -9.24 -4.52 -7.33
C ASP A 47 -7.86 -4.53 -6.65
N LYS A 48 -6.78 -4.26 -7.39
CA LYS A 48 -5.45 -4.16 -6.78
C LYS A 48 -5.35 -2.97 -5.84
N ARG A 49 -5.92 -1.81 -6.20
CA ARG A 49 -5.93 -0.61 -5.34
C ARG A 49 -6.74 -0.78 -4.07
N LEU A 50 -7.90 -1.45 -4.14
CA LEU A 50 -8.84 -1.53 -3.02
C LEU A 50 -8.55 -2.71 -2.07
N TYR A 51 -7.94 -3.78 -2.56
CA TYR A 51 -7.76 -5.03 -1.81
C TYR A 51 -6.30 -5.40 -1.51
N THR A 52 -5.31 -4.64 -2.00
CA THR A 52 -3.89 -4.88 -1.70
C THR A 52 -3.22 -3.57 -1.27
N ASP A 53 -2.10 -3.66 -0.55
CA ASP A 53 -1.31 -2.48 -0.18
C ASP A 53 -0.34 -2.03 -1.29
N GLY A 54 -0.47 -2.61 -2.49
CA GLY A 54 0.26 -2.24 -3.69
C GLY A 54 1.63 -2.89 -3.83
N ASP A 55 2.36 -2.44 -4.85
CA ASP A 55 3.71 -2.92 -5.17
C ASP A 55 4.75 -2.23 -4.28
N ALA A 56 5.93 -2.83 -4.17
CA ALA A 56 7.11 -2.16 -3.62
C ALA A 56 7.36 -0.82 -4.34
N ARG A 57 7.64 0.23 -3.56
CA ARG A 57 7.95 1.55 -4.11
C ARG A 57 9.28 1.53 -4.87
N PRO A 58 9.53 2.48 -5.80
CA PRO A 58 10.80 2.55 -6.51
C PRO A 58 11.99 2.59 -5.53
N GLY A 59 12.93 1.67 -5.70
CA GLY A 59 14.10 1.53 -4.81
C GLY A 59 13.85 0.69 -3.56
N VAL A 60 12.63 0.22 -3.31
CA VAL A 60 12.32 -0.69 -2.20
C VAL A 60 12.41 -2.14 -2.68
N GLU A 61 13.13 -2.96 -1.93
CA GLU A 61 13.16 -4.42 -2.07
C GLU A 61 12.40 -5.05 -0.90
N ILE A 62 11.60 -6.09 -1.19
CA ILE A 62 10.86 -6.87 -0.20
C ILE A 62 11.21 -8.35 -0.38
N ARG A 63 11.46 -9.04 0.73
CA ARG A 63 11.59 -10.51 0.78
C ARG A 63 10.77 -11.07 1.92
N PHE A 64 10.40 -12.34 1.81
CA PHE A 64 9.77 -13.08 2.90
C PHE A 64 10.83 -13.90 3.67
N GLY A 65 10.77 -13.84 4.99
CA GLY A 65 11.50 -14.75 5.88
C GLY A 65 10.95 -16.18 5.82
N PRO A 66 11.64 -17.16 6.42
CA PRO A 66 11.21 -18.57 6.44
C PRO A 66 9.82 -18.80 7.06
N ASP A 67 9.36 -17.89 7.91
CA ASP A 67 8.08 -17.89 8.62
C ASP A 67 7.02 -16.96 7.98
N GLY A 68 7.37 -16.31 6.87
CA GLY A 68 6.52 -15.34 6.19
C GLY A 68 6.68 -13.89 6.68
N GLU A 69 7.64 -13.59 7.55
CA GLU A 69 7.97 -12.22 7.94
C GLU A 69 8.33 -11.35 6.72
N ILE A 70 7.78 -10.13 6.66
CA ILE A 70 8.11 -9.17 5.61
C ILE A 70 9.40 -8.45 5.99
N ILE A 71 10.43 -8.61 5.17
CA ILE A 71 11.72 -7.93 5.36
C ILE A 71 11.90 -6.95 4.21
N SER A 72 12.14 -5.69 4.55
CA SER A 72 12.23 -4.60 3.58
C SER A 72 13.56 -3.85 3.67
N ARG A 73 13.97 -3.26 2.55
CA ARG A 73 15.10 -2.32 2.46
C ARG A 73 14.83 -1.29 1.38
N GLY A 74 15.37 -0.09 1.55
CA GLY A 74 15.12 1.00 0.62
C GLY A 74 15.71 2.33 1.08
N PRO A 75 15.48 3.41 0.32
CA PRO A 75 16.12 4.71 0.53
C PRO A 75 15.70 5.43 1.81
N ASP A 76 14.52 5.15 2.34
CA ASP A 76 13.94 5.79 3.53
C ASP A 76 13.87 4.86 4.75
N LEU A 77 14.53 3.70 4.70
CA LEU A 77 14.74 2.84 5.87
C LEU A 77 15.76 3.50 6.83
N CYS A 78 15.38 3.65 8.10
CA CYS A 78 16.22 4.21 9.17
C CYS A 78 17.11 3.17 9.85
#